data_AF-A0A919HVV9-F1
#
_entry.id   AF-A0A919HVV9-F1
#
_cell.length_a   1.000
_cell.length_b   1.000
_cell.length_c   1.000
_cell.angle_alpha   90.00
_cell.angle_beta   90.00
_cell.angle_gamma   90.00
#
_symmetry.space_group_name_H-M   'P 1'
#
loop_
_entity.id
_entity.type
_entity.pdbx_description
1 polymer ?
#
loop_
_entity_poly.entity_id
_entity_poly.type
_entity_poly.pdbx_seq_one_letter_code
_entity_poly.pdbx_strand_id
1 'polypeptide(L)'
;MAQRGIPCLWMRGGTSKAACFLADDLPADPVRRDAVLLAVMGSPDPRQIDGIGGADPLTSKVAIIRRSARPDADVDYLFAR
;
A
#
# COMPACT_ATOMS: atom_id res chain seq x y z
N MET A 1 17.26 -13.82 7.84
CA MET A 1 15.88 -13.94 8.36
C MET A 1 14.95 -14.23 7.19
N ALA A 2 13.87 -14.97 7.40
CA ALA A 2 12.88 -15.20 6.35
C ALA A 2 11.99 -13.96 6.20
N GLN A 3 11.79 -13.49 4.98
CA GLN A 3 10.78 -12.47 4.67
C GLN A 3 9.39 -13.10 4.64
N ARG A 4 8.36 -12.30 4.94
CA ARG A 4 6.96 -12.69 4.80
C ARG A 4 6.40 -12.12 3.50
N GLY A 5 5.91 -12.99 2.62
CA GLY A 5 5.16 -12.56 1.44
C GLY A 5 3.81 -11.95 1.82
N ILE A 6 3.46 -10.84 1.20
CA ILE A 6 2.15 -10.20 1.28
C ILE A 6 1.67 -10.00 -0.17
N PRO A 7 0.49 -10.51 -0.55
CA PRO A 7 -0.07 -10.26 -1.87
C PRO A 7 -0.19 -8.76 -2.15
N CYS A 8 0.31 -8.32 -3.30
CA CYS A 8 0.33 -6.92 -3.71
C CYS A 8 0.18 -6.84 -5.22
N LEU A 9 -0.66 -5.91 -5.69
CA LEU A 9 -0.69 -5.50 -7.08
C LEU A 9 0.09 -4.18 -7.22
N TRP A 10 1.13 -4.18 -8.06
CA TRP A 10 1.81 -2.93 -8.45
C TRP A 10 1.24 -2.43 -9.77
N MET A 11 0.58 -1.27 -9.73
CA MET A 11 -0.20 -0.78 -10.87
C MET A 11 0.07 0.69 -11.17
N ARG A 12 0.07 1.03 -12.46
CA ARG A 12 -0.06 2.41 -12.94
C ARG A 12 -1.54 2.80 -12.97
N GLY A 13 -1.92 3.83 -12.22
CA GLY A 13 -3.24 4.48 -12.28
C GLY A 13 -3.09 5.91 -12.78
N GLY A 14 -3.57 6.19 -14.00
CA GLY A 14 -3.34 7.48 -14.65
C GLY A 14 -1.83 7.78 -14.78
N THR A 15 -1.39 8.91 -14.23
CA THR A 15 0.02 9.35 -14.23
C THR A 15 0.81 8.94 -12.98
N SER A 16 0.23 8.10 -12.12
CA SER A 16 0.86 7.63 -10.87
C SER A 16 1.03 6.11 -10.83
N LYS A 17 1.88 5.63 -9.93
CA LYS A 17 1.99 4.21 -9.58
C LYS A 17 1.69 4.02 -8.09
N ALA A 18 1.04 2.92 -7.75
CA ALA A 18 0.71 2.58 -6.37
C ALA A 18 0.82 1.08 -6.11
N ALA A 19 1.14 0.76 -4.86
CA ALA A 19 1.00 -0.58 -4.32
C ALA A 19 -0.45 -0.75 -3.83
N CYS A 20 -1.16 -1.72 -4.40
CA CYS A 20 -2.56 -1.99 -4.11
C CYS A 20 -2.66 -3.29 -3.30
N PHE A 21 -3.31 -3.21 -2.13
CA PHE A 21 -3.53 -4.31 -1.21
C PHE A 21 -5.01 -4.54 -0.96
N LEU A 22 -5.40 -5.80 -0.73
CA LEU A 22 -6.65 -6.07 -0.03
C LEU A 22 -6.44 -5.83 1.46
N ALA A 23 -7.45 -5.28 2.15
CA ALA A 23 -7.34 -5.01 3.59
C ALA A 23 -7.07 -6.29 4.40
N ASP A 24 -7.61 -7.43 3.96
CA ASP A 24 -7.49 -8.71 4.65
C ASP A 24 -6.07 -9.32 4.56
N ASP A 25 -5.25 -8.85 3.60
CA ASP A 25 -3.84 -9.26 3.48
C ASP A 25 -2.91 -8.45 4.39
N LEU A 26 -3.42 -7.37 5.01
CA LEU A 26 -2.67 -6.49 5.89
C LEU A 26 -3.02 -6.70 7.36
N PRO A 27 -2.14 -6.28 8.30
CA PRO A 27 -2.50 -6.25 9.71
C PRO A 27 -3.74 -5.39 9.97
N ALA A 28 -4.68 -5.90 10.78
CA ALA A 28 -5.86 -5.14 11.20
C ALA A 28 -5.51 -3.97 12.15
N ASP A 29 -4.42 -4.10 12.91
CA ASP A 29 -3.91 -3.03 13.78
C ASP A 29 -3.27 -1.91 12.92
N PRO A 30 -3.78 -0.66 12.99
CA PRO A 30 -3.28 0.44 12.17
C PRO A 30 -1.79 0.72 12.36
N VAL A 31 -1.27 0.61 13.59
CA VAL A 31 0.15 0.90 13.86
C VAL A 31 1.05 -0.12 13.17
N ARG A 32 0.73 -1.41 13.28
CA ARG A 32 1.45 -2.47 12.55
C ARG A 32 1.27 -2.37 11.05
N ARG A 33 0.07 -2.02 10.57
CA ARG A 33 -0.19 -1.83 9.14
C ARG A 33 0.69 -0.71 8.59
N ASP A 34 0.71 0.43 9.24
CA ASP A 34 1.47 1.59 8.78
C ASP A 34 2.98 1.28 8.77
N ALA A 35 3.49 0.54 9.77
CA ALA A 35 4.86 0.03 9.76
C ALA A 35 5.15 -0.93 8.59
N VAL A 36 4.22 -1.82 8.24
CA VAL A 36 4.33 -2.68 7.06
C VAL A 36 4.34 -1.85 5.77
N LEU A 37 3.46 -0.86 5.63
CA LEU A 37 3.40 -0.02 4.44
C LEU A 37 4.68 0.81 4.26
N LEU A 38 5.22 1.35 5.35
CA LEU A 38 6.51 2.06 5.32
C LEU A 38 7.64 1.13 4.85
N ALA A 39 7.70 -0.09 5.38
CA ALA A 39 8.69 -1.08 4.98
C ALA A 39 8.54 -1.49 3.50
N VAL A 40 7.31 -1.73 3.03
CA VAL A 40 7.02 -2.00 1.62
C VAL A 40 7.55 -0.88 0.73
N MET A 41 7.31 0.37 1.11
CA MET A 41 7.73 1.53 0.32
C MET A 41 9.21 1.88 0.47
N GLY A 42 9.95 1.26 1.39
CA GLY A 42 11.35 1.60 1.67
C GLY A 42 11.51 2.93 2.41
N SER A 43 10.46 3.41 3.06
CA SER A 43 10.47 4.67 3.81
C SER A 43 11.01 4.44 5.24
N PRO A 44 11.72 5.41 5.84
CA PRO A 44 11.85 6.81 5.43
C PRO A 44 13.10 7.13 4.58
N ASP A 45 13.71 6.15 3.89
CA ASP A 45 14.86 6.43 3.00
C ASP A 45 14.43 7.37 1.86
N PRO A 46 15.07 8.54 1.69
CA PRO A 46 14.79 9.43 0.56
C PRO A 46 14.92 8.77 -0.81
N ARG A 47 15.68 7.66 -0.91
CA ARG A 47 15.87 6.89 -2.15
C ARG A 47 14.94 5.70 -2.27
N GLN A 48 14.29 5.28 -1.19
CA GLN A 48 13.40 4.11 -1.14
C GLN A 48 14.03 2.83 -1.73
N ILE A 49 15.36 2.67 -1.65
CA ILE A 49 16.08 1.62 -2.38
C ILE A 49 15.83 0.21 -1.84
N ASP A 50 15.41 0.11 -0.58
CA ASP A 50 15.05 -1.13 0.12
C ASP A 50 13.53 -1.35 0.16
N GLY A 51 12.82 -0.85 -0.86
CA GLY A 51 11.38 -1.03 -1.04
C GLY A 51 10.96 -0.81 -2.49
N ILE A 52 9.65 -0.79 -2.74
CA ILE A 52 9.08 -0.64 -4.08
C ILE A 52 8.73 0.82 -4.43
N GLY A 53 8.95 1.76 -3.50
CA GLY A 53 8.75 3.18 -3.73
C GLY A 53 9.75 3.72 -4.76
N GLY A 54 9.31 4.71 -5.56
CA GLY A 54 10.14 5.27 -6.61
C GLY A 54 10.85 6.58 -6.26
N ALA A 55 10.97 6.92 -4.97
CA ALA A 55 11.58 8.16 -4.47
C ALA A 55 10.95 9.46 -5.02
N ASP A 56 9.73 9.37 -5.55
CA ASP A 56 8.95 10.48 -6.08
C ASP A 56 7.50 10.39 -5.59
N PRO A 57 6.84 11.50 -5.23
CA PRO A 57 5.45 11.47 -4.72
C PRO A 57 4.44 10.80 -5.65
N LEU A 58 4.67 10.74 -6.97
CA LEU A 58 3.80 10.05 -7.94
C LEU A 58 3.97 8.53 -7.92
N THR A 59 5.01 8.03 -7.27
CA THR A 59 5.38 6.61 -7.21
C THR A 59 5.59 6.10 -5.78
N SER A 60 5.30 6.92 -4.77
CA SER A 60 5.25 6.54 -3.36
C SER A 60 3.81 6.60 -2.84
N LYS A 61 2.97 5.64 -3.27
CA LYS A 61 1.54 5.61 -2.98
C LYS A 61 1.06 4.20 -2.64
N VAL A 62 0.09 4.12 -1.75
CA VAL A 62 -0.58 2.88 -1.39
C VAL A 62 -2.10 3.05 -1.52
N ALA A 63 -2.77 2.00 -2.02
CA ALA A 63 -4.21 1.85 -1.98
C ALA A 63 -4.58 0.58 -1.19
N ILE A 64 -5.49 0.70 -0.23
CA ILE A 64 -6.06 -0.42 0.49
C ILE A 64 -7.54 -0.56 0.11
N ILE A 65 -7.91 -1.75 -0.33
CA ILE A 65 -9.22 -2.03 -0.92
C ILE A 65 -9.90 -3.13 -0.09
N ARG A 66 -11.20 -2.97 0.17
CA ARG A 66 -12.05 -4.04 0.70
C ARG A 66 -13.46 -3.92 0.17
N ARG A 67 -14.27 -4.98 0.32
CA ARG A 67 -15.71 -4.88 0.08
C ARG A 67 -16.33 -3.83 1.01
N SER A 68 -17.12 -2.94 0.44
CA SER A 68 -17.81 -1.89 1.22
C SER A 68 -18.97 -2.50 2.01
N ALA A 69 -19.22 -1.95 3.20
CA ALA A 69 -20.42 -2.23 3.99
C ALA A 69 -21.56 -1.24 3.68
N ARG A 70 -21.30 -0.21 2.87
CA ARG A 70 -22.31 0.77 2.46
C ARG A 70 -23.19 0.18 1.35
N PRO A 71 -24.50 0.45 1.36
CA PRO A 71 -25.42 -0.07 0.34
C PRO A 71 -25.26 0.59 -1.04
N ASP A 72 -24.56 1.72 -1.13
CA ASP A 72 -24.38 2.53 -2.34
C ASP A 72 -22.96 2.43 -2.94
N ALA A 73 -22.11 1.55 -2.40
CA ALA A 73 -20.74 1.37 -2.87
C ALA A 73 -20.31 -0.10 -2.82
N ASP A 74 -19.63 -0.57 -3.87
CA ASP A 74 -19.12 -1.94 -3.95
C ASP A 74 -17.84 -2.14 -3.11
N VAL A 75 -17.00 -1.09 -3.03
CA VAL A 75 -15.68 -1.15 -2.40
C VAL A 75 -15.40 0.07 -1.54
N ASP A 76 -14.72 -0.15 -0.41
CA ASP A 76 -14.04 0.91 0.31
C ASP A 76 -12.62 1.03 -0.25
N TYR A 77 -12.23 2.27 -0.56
CA TYR A 77 -10.89 2.60 -1.05
C TYR A 77 -10.23 3.59 -0.10
N LEU A 78 -9.14 3.16 0.54
CA LEU A 78 -8.31 4.01 1.39
C LEU A 78 -7.00 4.33 0.67
N PHE A 79 -6.73 5.61 0.49
CA PHE A 79 -5.48 6.13 -0.06
C PHE A 79 -4.50 6.48 1.07
N ALA A 80 -3.25 6.06 0.94
CA ALA A 80 -2.14 6.46 1.81
C ALA A 80 -0.95 6.95 0.98
N ARG A 81 -0.33 8.03 1.44
CA ARG A 81 0.82 8.71 0.84
C ARG A 81 1.90 8.89 1.89
#